data_AF-A0A972QBW4-F1
#
_entry.id   AF-A0A972QBW4-F1
#
_cell.length_a   1.000
_cell.length_b   1.000
_cell.length_c   1.000
_cell.angle_alpha   90.00
_cell.angle_beta   90.00
_cell.angle_gamma   90.00
#
_symmetry.space_group_name_H-M   'P 1'
#
loop_
_entity.id
_entity.type
_entity.pdbx_description
1 polymer ?
#
loop_
_entity_poly.entity_id
_entity_poly.type
_entity_poly.pdbx_seq_one_letter_code
_entity_poly.pdbx_strand_id
1 'polypeptide(L)' 'MKLHLVSLGCVRNLVDSEVMLGLLAKAGWSTTQDPEKADIIIVNTCSFIELAIN' A
#
# COMPACT_ATOMS: atom_id res chain seq x y z
N MET A 1 -1.52 15.15 -4.79
CA MET A 1 -0.46 14.16 -5.04
C MET A 1 -1.09 12.77 -5.02
N LYS A 2 -0.63 11.88 -5.89
CA LYS A 2 -1.13 10.52 -6.08
C LYS A 2 -0.17 9.51 -5.46
N LEU A 3 -0.72 8.46 -4.87
CA LEU A 3 0.07 7.32 -4.37
C LEU A 3 -0.43 6.01 -4.93
N HIS A 4 0.48 5.04 -5.05
CA HIS A 4 0.16 3.65 -5.36
C HIS A 4 0.54 2.76 -4.18
N LEU A 5 -0.38 1.92 -3.72
CA LEU A 5 -0.17 1.00 -2.61
C LEU A 5 -0.06 -0.43 -3.15
N VAL A 6 1.08 -1.07 -2.91
CA VAL A 6 1.30 -2.49 -3.13
C VAL A 6 1.26 -3.18 -1.77
N SER A 7 0.36 -4.14 -1.60
CA SER A 7 0.31 -4.97 -0.39
C SER A 7 0.78 -6.38 -0.73
N LEU A 8 1.93 -6.79 -0.16
CA LEU A 8 2.56 -8.11 -0.37
C LEU A 8 2.43 -8.98 0.89
N GLY A 9 1.43 -8.71 1.73
CA GLY A 9 1.20 -9.39 3.00
C GLY A 9 -0.05 -10.27 3.01
N CYS A 10 -0.30 -10.91 4.16
CA CYS A 10 -1.53 -11.66 4.41
C CYS A 10 -2.73 -10.72 4.67
N VAL A 11 -3.94 -11.27 4.75
CA VAL A 11 -5.21 -10.56 5.00
C VAL A 11 -5.19 -9.63 6.23
N ARG A 12 -4.28 -9.83 7.20
CA ARG A 12 -4.13 -8.94 8.36
C ARG A 12 -3.63 -7.55 7.99
N ASN A 13 -2.83 -7.42 6.91
CA ASN A 13 -2.31 -6.13 6.44
C ASN A 13 -3.38 -5.26 5.77
N LEU A 14 -4.58 -5.78 5.51
CA LEU A 14 -5.63 -5.05 4.82
C LEU A 14 -6.19 -3.92 5.68
N VAL A 15 -6.51 -4.20 6.95
CA VAL A 15 -7.06 -3.20 7.88
C VAL A 15 -6.05 -2.07 8.11
N ASP A 16 -4.77 -2.41 8.32
CA ASP A 16 -3.71 -1.40 8.50
C ASP A 16 -3.56 -0.52 7.25
N SER A 17 -3.69 -1.12 6.06
CA SER A 17 -3.66 -0.39 4.79
C SER A 17 -4.84 0.58 4.66
N GLU A 18 -6.05 0.17 5.04
CA GLU A 18 -7.23 1.03 5.01
C GLU A 18 -7.10 2.22 5.98
N VAL A 19 -6.60 1.97 7.19
CA VAL A 19 -6.31 3.04 8.17
C VAL A 19 -5.29 4.01 7.61
N MET A 20 -4.19 3.51 7.04
CA MET A 20 -3.15 4.32 6.41
C MET A 20 -3.70 5.18 5.26
N LEU A 21 -4.47 4.58 4.35
CA LEU A 21 -5.10 5.27 3.24
C LEU A 21 -6.09 6.34 3.71
N GLY A 22 -6.84 6.08 4.78
CA GLY A 22 -7.74 7.06 5.39
C GLY A 22 -7.01 8.28 5.95
N LEU A 23 -5.85 8.08 6.59
CA LEU A 23 -5.01 9.18 7.07
C LEU A 23 -4.41 9.99 5.91
N LEU A 24 -3.92 9.31 4.87
CA LEU A 24 -3.36 9.94 3.68
C LEU A 24 -4.41 10.73 2.91
N ALA A 25 -5.64 10.20 2.79
CA ALA A 25 -6.76 10.93 2.21
C ALA A 25 -7.08 12.22 2.98
N LYS A 26 -7.10 12.17 4.32
CA LYS A 26 -7.25 13.37 5.16
C LYS A 26 -6.11 14.39 4.98
N ALA A 27 -4.92 13.92 4.62
CA ALA A 27 -3.77 14.75 4.29
C ALA A 27 -3.76 15.27 2.84
N GLY A 28 -4.82 15.01 2.04
CA GLY A 28 -4.96 15.52 0.68
C GLY A 28 -4.36 14.63 -0.42
N TRP A 29 -4.01 13.39 -0.10
CA TRP A 29 -3.56 12.41 -1.08
C TRP A 29 -4.71 11.68 -1.74
N SER A 30 -4.50 11.26 -2.98
CA SER A 30 -5.40 10.35 -3.70
C SER A 30 -4.66 9.08 -4.12
N THR A 31 -5.39 7.99 -4.30
CA THR A 31 -4.81 6.72 -4.74
C THR A 31 -4.86 6.58 -6.26
N THR A 32 -3.92 5.85 -6.82
CA THR A 32 -3.93 5.41 -8.22
C THR A 32 -3.52 3.94 -8.32
N GLN A 33 -4.12 3.23 -9.27
CA GLN A 33 -3.73 1.86 -9.60
C GLN A 33 -2.65 1.78 -10.68
N ASP A 34 -2.27 2.94 -11.24
CA ASP A 34 -1.22 3.06 -12.24
C ASP A 34 0.06 3.56 -11.55
N PRO A 35 1.08 2.71 -11.35
CA PRO A 35 2.31 3.10 -10.67
C PRO A 35 3.05 4.24 -11.37
N GLU A 36 2.92 4.37 -12.70
CA GLU A 36 3.58 5.44 -13.47
C GLU A 36 2.95 6.82 -13.20
N LYS A 37 1.72 6.84 -12.68
CA LYS A 37 0.99 8.07 -12.32
C LYS A 37 1.12 8.42 -10.83
N ALA A 38 1.88 7.65 -10.06
CA ALA A 38 2.06 7.86 -8.63
C ALA A 38 3.27 8.76 -8.35
N ASP A 39 3.09 9.72 -7.44
CA ASP A 39 4.20 10.50 -6.88
C ASP A 39 4.98 9.68 -5.84
N ILE A 40 4.30 8.74 -5.16
CA ILE A 40 4.87 7.84 -4.15
C ILE A 40 4.31 6.42 -4.31
N ILE A 41 5.17 5.42 -4.18
CA ILE A 41 4.78 4.01 -4.05
C ILE A 41 5.00 3.55 -2.61
N ILE A 42 3.96 2.98 -2.00
CA ILE A 42 4.03 2.36 -0.67
C ILE A 42 3.97 0.85 -0.86
N VAL A 43 4.94 0.12 -0.30
CA VAL A 43 4.96 -1.35 -0.30
C VAL A 43 4.74 -1.83 1.13
N ASN A 44 3.56 -2.39 1.40
CA ASN A 44 3.19 -2.95 2.70
C ASN A 44 3.42 -4.47 2.71
N THR A 45 4.47 -4.92 3.39
CA THR A 45 4.86 -6.33 3.48
C THR A 45 4.61 -6.87 4.90
N CYS A 46 4.35 -8.17 5.06
CA CYS A 46 4.45 -8.81 6.38
C CYS A 46 5.90 -9.18 6.67
N SER A 47 6.30 -9.22 7.94
CA SER A 47 7.60 -9.75 8.37
C SER A 47 7.73 -11.26 8.12
N PHE A 48 6.60 -11.97 8.06
CA PHE A 48 6.51 -13.34 7.57
C PHE A 48 6.41 -13.33 6.05
N ILE A 49 7.57 -13.22 5.39
CA ILE A 49 7.71 -13.64 4.01
C ILE A 49 7.98 -15.13 4.11
N GLU A 50 6.95 -15.97 3.94
CA GLU A 50 7.22 -17.33 3.47
C GLU A 50 8.06 -17.12 2.20
N LEU A 51 9.31 -17.59 2.20
CA LEU A 51 10.24 -17.36 1.09
C LEU A 51 9.45 -17.60 -0.20
N ALA A 52 9.40 -16.60 -1.08
CA ALA A 52 8.88 -16.79 -2.43
C ALA A 52 9.84 -17.74 -3.13
N ILE A 53 9.67 -19.04 -2.90
CA ILE A 53 10.32 -20.10 -3.65
C ILE A 53 9.57 -20.19 -4.97
N ASN A 54 10.29 -19.82 -6.02
CA ASN A 54 9.93 -20.03 -7.43
C ASN A 54 9.52 -21.48 -7.71
#